data_AF-A0A949GVE8-F1
#
_entry.id   AF-A0A949GVE8-F1
#
_cell.length_a   1.000
_cell.length_b   1.000
_cell.length_c   1.000
_cell.angle_alpha   90.00
_cell.angle_beta   90.00
_cell.angle_gamma   90.00
#
_symmetry.space_group_name_H-M   'P 1'
#
loop_
_entity.id
_entity.type
_entity.pdbx_description
1 polymer ?
#
loop_
_entity_poly.entity_id
_entity_poly.type
_entity_poly.pdbx_seq_one_letter_code
_entity_poly.pdbx_strand_id
1 'polypeptide(L)'
;MENGSWISVEICAAWPDHVLRQTLRVPVGSTALQLKSHPDLDEALRLAWRQASAVGVFGRLWPMREPLHDGDRLELWRPLCADPKEARRALARLKNVDAGAPRRRRDRGSG
;
A
#
# COMPACT_ATOMS: atom_id res chain seq x y z
N MET A 1 3.00 4.17 -31.24
CA MET A 1 3.89 3.64 -30.18
C MET A 1 3.82 4.66 -29.07
N GLU A 2 3.08 4.35 -28.01
CA GLU A 2 2.93 5.28 -26.88
C GLU A 2 4.32 5.45 -26.26
N ASN A 3 4.89 6.65 -26.34
CA ASN A 3 6.08 7.00 -25.58
C ASN A 3 5.67 6.96 -24.11
N GLY A 4 5.67 5.76 -23.54
CA GLY A 4 5.21 5.49 -22.19
C GLY A 4 6.20 6.06 -21.21
N SER A 5 6.10 7.36 -20.95
CA SER A 5 6.71 7.96 -19.77
C SER A 5 6.11 7.26 -18.56
N TRP A 6 6.97 6.77 -17.67
CA TRP A 6 6.57 6.11 -16.44
C TRP A 6 6.68 7.09 -15.29
N ILE A 7 5.73 7.04 -14.36
CA ILE A 7 5.76 7.78 -13.10
C ILE A 7 5.94 6.82 -11.93
N SER A 8 6.58 7.31 -10.89
CA SER A 8 6.70 6.63 -9.60
C SER A 8 5.68 7.24 -8.65
N VAL A 9 4.76 6.41 -8.17
CA VAL A 9 3.71 6.83 -7.24
C VAL A 9 3.80 5.99 -5.98
N GLU A 10 3.52 6.59 -4.84
CA GLU A 10 3.60 5.92 -3.56
C GLU A 10 2.21 5.79 -2.94
N ILE A 11 1.86 4.59 -2.46
CA ILE A 11 0.62 4.31 -1.76
C ILE A 11 0.97 4.12 -0.29
N CYS A 12 0.27 4.83 0.59
CA CYS A 12 0.52 4.82 2.03
C CYS A 12 -0.79 4.68 2.81
N ALA A 13 -0.77 3.82 3.84
CA ALA A 13 -1.83 3.71 4.84
C ALA A 13 -1.21 3.70 6.23
N ALA A 14 -1.72 4.55 7.13
CA ALA A 14 -1.17 4.71 8.47
C ALA A 14 -2.17 4.29 9.56
N TRP A 15 -1.68 3.54 10.54
CA TRP A 15 -2.32 3.22 11.81
C TRP A 15 -1.48 3.79 12.96
N PRO A 16 -2.05 3.90 14.17
CA PRO A 16 -1.29 4.40 15.32
C PRO A 16 -0.02 3.59 15.65
N ASP A 17 -0.01 2.30 15.32
CA ASP A 17 1.04 1.34 15.67
C ASP A 17 1.91 0.91 14.48
N HIS A 18 1.48 1.15 13.23
CA HIS A 18 2.23 0.77 12.04
C HIS A 18 1.84 1.57 10.80
N VAL A 19 2.72 1.58 9.80
CA VAL A 19 2.50 2.24 8.50
C VAL A 19 2.80 1.25 7.38
N LEU A 20 1.87 1.13 6.44
CA LEU A 20 2.07 0.41 5.18
C LEU A 20 2.41 1.41 4.09
N ARG A 21 3.44 1.11 3.29
CA ARG A 21 3.89 1.98 2.19
C ARG A 21 4.47 1.15 1.06
N GLN A 22 4.08 1.45 -0.18
CA GLN A 22 4.62 0.81 -1.37
C GLN A 22 4.74 1.82 -2.51
N THR A 23 5.87 1.79 -3.20
CA THR A 23 6.06 2.54 -4.45
C THR A 23 5.74 1.65 -5.64
N LEU A 24 4.92 2.14 -6.56
CA LEU A 24 4.62 1.51 -7.84
C LEU A 24 5.12 2.38 -8.99
N ARG A 25 5.61 1.73 -10.04
CA ARG A 25 5.95 2.40 -11.29
C ARG A 25 4.87 2.12 -12.30
N VAL A 26 4.17 3.17 -12.73
CA VAL A 26 2.97 3.06 -13.58
C VAL A 26 3.09 4.00 -14.78
N PRO A 27 2.35 3.78 -15.88
CA PRO A 27 2.35 4.70 -17.01
C PRO A 27 1.86 6.10 -16.59
N VAL A 28 2.41 7.15 -17.19
CA VAL A 28 1.86 8.52 -17.09
C VAL A 28 0.37 8.51 -17.41
N GLY A 29 -0.42 9.26 -16.64
CA GLY A 29 -1.87 9.31 -16.78
C GLY A 29 -2.61 8.21 -16.00
N SER A 30 -1.90 7.32 -15.31
CA SER A 30 -2.51 6.35 -14.40
C SER A 30 -3.29 7.05 -13.29
N THR A 31 -4.41 6.48 -12.91
CA THR A 31 -5.34 7.03 -11.92
C THR A 31 -5.33 6.19 -10.64
N ALA A 32 -5.74 6.77 -9.52
CA ALA A 32 -5.88 6.04 -8.26
C ALA A 32 -6.83 4.82 -8.38
N LEU A 33 -7.85 4.90 -9.25
CA LEU A 33 -8.72 3.78 -9.59
C LEU A 33 -7.99 2.61 -10.25
N GLN A 34 -7.08 2.88 -11.17
CA GLN A 34 -6.26 1.84 -11.81
C GLN A 34 -5.26 1.24 -10.82
N LEU A 35 -4.68 2.07 -9.95
CA LEU A 35 -3.77 1.62 -8.90
C LEU A 35 -4.43 0.65 -7.91
N LYS A 36 -5.69 0.90 -7.53
CA LYS A 36 -6.45 0.04 -6.61
C LYS A 36 -6.51 -1.43 -7.06
N SER A 37 -6.51 -1.66 -8.38
CA SER A 37 -6.56 -2.99 -9.00
C SER A 37 -5.21 -3.41 -9.59
N HIS A 38 -4.13 -2.68 -9.32
CA HIS A 38 -2.81 -2.98 -9.88
C HIS A 38 -2.33 -4.35 -9.36
N PRO A 39 -1.79 -5.23 -10.23
CA PRO A 39 -1.38 -6.57 -9.84
C PRO A 39 -0.29 -6.54 -8.77
N ASP A 40 0.66 -5.62 -8.91
CA ASP A 40 1.80 -5.49 -7.99
C ASP A 40 1.46 -4.77 -6.67
N LEU A 41 0.21 -4.31 -6.50
CA LEU A 41 -0.20 -3.71 -5.23
C LEU A 41 -0.25 -4.80 -4.15
N ASP A 42 0.46 -4.55 -3.05
CA ASP A 42 0.53 -5.42 -1.89
C ASP A 42 -0.88 -5.68 -1.32
N GLU A 43 -1.15 -6.92 -0.91
CA GLU A 43 -2.49 -7.31 -0.47
C GLU A 43 -2.90 -6.58 0.83
N ALA A 44 -1.96 -6.23 1.71
CA ALA A 44 -2.25 -5.45 2.91
C ALA A 44 -2.67 -4.02 2.56
N LEU A 45 -2.00 -3.38 1.58
CA LEU A 45 -2.43 -2.09 1.05
C LEU A 45 -3.75 -2.18 0.28
N ARG A 46 -3.98 -3.25 -0.48
CA ARG A 46 -5.25 -3.48 -1.17
C ARG A 46 -6.40 -3.64 -0.18
N LEU A 47 -6.16 -4.33 0.94
CA LEU A 47 -7.11 -4.45 2.05
C LEU A 47 -7.32 -3.10 2.75
N ALA A 48 -6.26 -2.34 2.99
CA ALA A 48 -6.34 -0.99 3.54
C ALA A 48 -7.20 -0.08 2.67
N TRP A 49 -7.02 -0.15 1.35
CA TRP A 49 -7.79 0.63 0.37
C TRP A 49 -9.27 0.24 0.40
N ARG A 50 -9.60 -1.05 0.55
CA ARG A 50 -10.99 -1.50 0.71
C ARG A 50 -11.66 -0.92 1.96
N GLN A 51 -10.89 -0.67 3.02
CA GLN A 51 -11.37 -0.06 4.27
C GLN A 51 -11.29 1.47 4.27
N ALA A 52 -10.62 2.07 3.29
CA ALA A 52 -10.47 3.51 3.19
C ALA A 52 -11.79 4.15 2.75
N SER A 53 -12.15 5.24 3.44
CA SER A 53 -13.31 6.06 3.09
C SER A 53 -12.99 7.10 2.02
N ALA A 54 -11.74 7.52 1.95
CA ALA A 54 -11.24 8.52 1.03
C ALA A 54 -9.77 8.25 0.72
N VAL A 55 -9.32 8.76 -0.43
CA VAL A 55 -7.90 8.81 -0.77
C VAL A 55 -7.49 10.27 -0.92
N GLY A 56 -6.28 10.59 -0.51
CA GLY A 56 -5.74 11.94 -0.61
C GLY A 56 -4.33 11.96 -1.16
N VAL A 57 -3.91 13.12 -1.64
CA VAL A 57 -2.53 13.41 -2.03
C VAL A 57 -2.12 14.72 -1.34
N PHE A 58 -1.02 14.70 -0.60
CA PHE A 58 -0.52 15.85 0.20
C PHE A 58 -1.60 16.49 1.08
N GLY A 59 -2.36 15.68 1.84
CA GLY A 59 -3.39 16.18 2.74
C GLY A 59 -4.68 16.69 2.07
N ARG A 60 -4.84 16.51 0.76
CA ARG A 60 -6.03 16.94 0.00
C ARG A 60 -6.76 15.73 -0.57
N LEU A 61 -8.10 15.76 -0.55
CA LEU A 61 -8.92 14.72 -1.17
C LEU A 61 -8.57 14.60 -2.66
N TRP A 62 -8.25 13.38 -3.11
CA TRP A 62 -7.90 13.12 -4.49
C TRP A 62 -9.00 12.34 -5.21
N PRO A 63 -9.54 12.83 -6.33
CA PRO A 63 -10.53 12.11 -7.11
C PRO A 63 -9.95 10.82 -7.69
N MET A 64 -10.68 9.71 -7.56
CA MET A 64 -10.23 8.39 -8.01
C MET A 64 -9.89 8.30 -9.51
N ARG A 65 -10.43 9.20 -10.33
CA ARG A 65 -10.29 9.23 -11.79
C ARG A 65 -9.30 10.30 -12.27
N GLU A 66 -8.74 11.10 -11.39
CA GLU A 66 -7.77 12.13 -11.76
C GLU A 66 -6.38 11.48 -11.98
N PRO A 67 -5.66 11.86 -13.04
CA PRO A 67 -4.34 11.30 -13.34
C PRO A 67 -3.32 11.69 -12.28
N LEU A 68 -2.54 10.72 -11.85
CA LEU A 68 -1.43 10.91 -10.92
C LEU A 68 -0.21 11.46 -11.65
N HIS A 69 0.64 12.13 -10.88
CA HIS A 69 1.90 12.70 -11.31
C HIS A 69 3.08 11.97 -10.66
N ASP A 70 4.27 12.19 -11.22
CA ASP A 70 5.49 11.60 -10.67
C ASP A 70 5.78 12.15 -9.27
N GLY A 71 6.04 11.24 -8.32
CA GLY A 71 6.27 11.56 -6.93
C GLY A 71 5.01 11.71 -6.07
N ASP A 72 3.80 11.54 -6.64
CA ASP A 72 2.57 11.62 -5.86
C ASP A 72 2.52 10.53 -4.77
N ARG A 73 2.09 10.95 -3.57
CA ARG A 73 1.83 10.07 -2.43
C ARG A 73 0.33 9.98 -2.17
N LEU A 74 -0.24 8.83 -2.51
CA LEU A 74 -1.62 8.46 -2.22
C LEU A 74 -1.77 7.97 -0.78
N GLU A 75 -2.44 8.77 0.03
CA GLU A 75 -2.78 8.51 1.41
C GLU A 75 -4.17 7.88 1.51
N LEU A 76 -4.27 6.70 2.12
CA LEU A 76 -5.52 5.99 2.35
C LEU A 76 -6.12 6.41 3.71
N TRP A 77 -7.20 7.20 3.68
CA TRP A 77 -7.84 7.73 4.89
C TRP A 77 -8.95 6.82 5.40
N ARG A 78 -8.87 6.51 6.68
CA ARG A 78 -9.84 5.64 7.36
C ARG A 78 -11.11 6.42 7.75
N PRO A 79 -12.29 5.76 7.70
CA PRO A 79 -13.51 6.34 8.25
C PRO A 79 -13.34 6.61 9.75
N LEU A 80 -13.84 7.75 10.21
CA LEU A 80 -13.81 8.17 11.62
C LEU A 80 -14.72 7.33 12.52
N CYS A 81 -15.59 6.49 11.95
CA CYS A 81 -16.46 5.58 12.70
C CYS A 81 -15.99 4.13 12.50
N ALA A 82 -15.16 3.63 13.40
CA ALA A 82 -14.85 2.22 13.48
C ALA A 82 -16.06 1.46 14.07
N ASP A 83 -16.76 0.65 13.27
CA ASP A 83 -17.36 -0.56 13.83
C ASP A 83 -16.19 -1.49 14.22
N PRO A 84 -15.96 -1.77 15.51
CA PRO A 84 -14.78 -2.49 16.00
C PRO A 84 -14.65 -3.93 15.48
N LYS A 85 -15.69 -4.47 14.85
CA LYS A 85 -15.82 -5.90 14.59
C LYS A 85 -15.09 -6.37 13.33
N GLU A 86 -15.01 -5.53 12.30
CA GLU A 86 -14.36 -5.90 11.03
C GLU A 86 -12.83 -5.72 11.08
N ALA A 87 -12.37 -4.63 11.68
CA ALA A 87 -10.93 -4.35 11.86
C ALA A 87 -10.24 -5.46 12.67
N ARG A 88 -10.89 -5.97 13.73
CA ARG A 88 -10.35 -7.07 14.55
C ARG A 88 -10.22 -8.39 13.78
N ARG A 89 -11.13 -8.65 12.84
CA ARG A 89 -11.11 -9.89 12.03
C ARG A 89 -10.03 -9.84 10.95
N ALA A 90 -9.73 -8.66 10.41
CA ALA A 90 -8.60 -8.44 9.51
C ALA A 90 -7.25 -8.55 10.24
N LEU A 91 -7.12 -7.92 11.41
CA LEU A 91 -5.89 -7.94 12.22
C LEU A 91 -5.50 -9.34 12.71
N ALA A 92 -6.49 -10.21 12.99
CA ALA A 92 -6.23 -11.60 13.37
C ALA A 92 -5.57 -12.44 12.25
N ARG A 93 -5.69 -12.02 10.98
CA ARG A 93 -5.01 -12.68 9.86
C ARG A 93 -3.57 -12.19 9.66
N LEU A 94 -3.25 -10.96 10.05
CA LEU A 94 -1.88 -10.42 9.97
C LEU A 94 -0.96 -10.89 11.11
N LYS A 95 -1.49 -11.35 12.25
CA LYS A 95 -0.67 -11.84 13.37
C LYS A 95 0.03 -13.19 13.15
N ASN A 96 -0.13 -13.83 11.99
CA ASN A 96 0.51 -15.13 11.68
C ASN A 96 1.60 -15.07 10.60
N VAL A 97 2.10 -13.88 10.22
CA VAL A 97 3.15 -13.76 9.19
C VAL A 97 4.55 -13.51 9.76
N ASP A 98 4.71 -13.43 11.09
CA ASP A 98 6.04 -13.45 11.75
C ASP A 98 6.39 -14.83 12.34
N ALA A 99 6.05 -15.90 11.63
CA ALA A 99 6.48 -17.26 11.97
C ALA A 99 7.01 -18.02 10.75
N GLY A 100 8.29 -17.78 10.44
CA GLY A 100 9.14 -18.63 9.60
C GLY A 100 9.58 -17.97 8.29
N ALA A 101 10.81 -18.07 7.82
CA ALA A 101 11.95 -18.96 8.12
C ALA A 101 13.15 -18.47 7.22
N PRO A 102 14.22 -19.23 6.90
CA PRO A 102 15.33 -19.66 7.76
C PRO A 102 16.75 -19.42 7.16
N ARG A 103 17.78 -19.78 7.95
CA ARG A 103 19.19 -20.19 7.63
C ARG A 103 20.16 -19.20 6.95
N ARG A 104 21.32 -19.01 7.60
CA ARG A 104 22.61 -19.29 6.91
C ARG A 104 23.65 -19.84 7.89
N ARG A 105 23.96 -21.14 7.76
CA ARG A 105 25.19 -21.75 8.29
C ARG A 105 26.37 -20.92 7.77
N ARG A 106 27.27 -20.51 8.66
CA ARG A 106 28.63 -20.16 8.29
C ARG A 106 29.54 -21.15 8.98
N ASP A 107 29.91 -22.18 8.24
CA ASP A 107 31.14 -22.92 8.49
C ASP A 107 32.29 -21.92 8.49
N ARG A 108 33.08 -21.90 9.56
CA ARG A 108 34.51 -21.61 9.53
C ARG A 108 35.16 -22.27 10.74
N GLY A 109 35.81 -23.39 10.48
CA GLY A 109 36.88 -23.88 11.35
C GLY A 109 38.11 -22.97 11.26
N SER A 110 38.94 -23.07 12.30
CA SER A 110 40.41 -22.97 12.35
C SER A 110 40.84 -22.42 13.71
N GLY A 111 41.53 -23.24 14.50
CA GLY A 111 42.17 -22.85 15.77
C GLY A 111 42.14 -23.99 16.77
#